data_AF-A0A8C3WSX5-F1
#
_entry.id   AF-A0A8C3WSX5-F1
#
_cell.length_a   1.000
_cell.length_b   1.000
_cell.length_c   1.000
_cell.angle_alpha   90.00
_cell.angle_beta   90.00
_cell.angle_gamma   90.00
#
_symmetry.space_group_name_H-M   'P 1'
#
loop_
_entity.id
_entity.type
_entity.pdbx_description
1 polymer ?
#
loop_
_entity_poly.entity_id
_entity_poly.type
_entity_poly.pdbx_seq_one_letter_code
_entity_poly.pdbx_strand_id
1 'polypeptide(L)'
;MEAAARRRQHPGAAGGPGAQPGASFLQARYIPFFLILFMYFSGCFTPTKAESAMPGAALLLVAPSGLYYWYLVTEGQIFILFIFTFFAMLALVLHQKRKRLFLDSNGLFLFYSFAVTLLLVALWVAWLWNDPVLRKKYPGVIYVPEPWAFYTLHVSSQH
;
A
#
# COMPACT_ATOMS: atom_id res chain seq x y z
N MET A 1 38.46 48.67 28.48
CA MET A 1 38.27 47.34 27.87
C MET A 1 37.09 46.69 28.56
N GLU A 2 35.91 46.64 27.94
CA GLU A 2 35.08 45.42 27.90
C GLU A 2 33.93 45.65 26.92
N ALA A 3 33.75 44.65 26.07
CA ALA A 3 33.07 44.73 24.79
C ALA A 3 31.55 44.65 24.91
N ALA A 4 30.90 45.37 23.99
CA ALA A 4 29.54 45.11 23.56
C ALA A 4 29.43 43.70 22.93
N ALA A 5 28.42 42.91 23.32
CA ALA A 5 28.02 41.74 22.55
C ALA A 5 26.53 41.39 22.75
N ARG A 6 25.73 41.95 21.84
CA ARG A 6 24.53 41.37 21.19
C ARG A 6 23.55 40.53 22.03
N ARG A 7 22.36 41.12 22.19
CA ARG A 7 21.07 40.41 22.15
C ARG A 7 21.09 39.31 21.07
N ARG A 8 20.92 38.05 21.46
CA ARG A 8 20.28 37.04 20.61
C ARG A 8 18.87 36.81 21.13
N GLN A 9 17.93 37.51 20.51
CA GLN A 9 16.55 37.06 20.44
C GLN A 9 16.57 35.70 19.72
N HIS A 10 16.26 34.62 20.44
CA HIS A 10 15.78 33.41 19.79
C HIS A 10 14.29 33.62 19.50
N PRO A 11 13.87 33.68 18.22
CA PRO A 11 12.46 33.64 17.91
C PRO A 11 11.96 32.23 18.24
N GLY A 12 10.87 32.16 19.01
CA GLY A 12 10.11 30.94 19.19
C GLY A 12 9.67 30.43 17.83
N ALA A 13 10.26 29.32 17.39
CA ALA A 13 9.81 28.58 16.24
C ALA A 13 8.57 27.79 16.65
N ALA A 14 7.40 28.38 16.39
CA ALA A 14 6.18 27.63 16.18
C ALA A 14 6.41 26.67 14.99
N GLY A 15 6.41 25.37 15.26
CA GLY A 15 6.48 24.31 14.25
C GLY A 15 5.67 23.12 14.74
N GLY A 16 4.58 22.83 14.02
CA GLY A 16 3.50 21.92 14.41
C GLY A 16 3.85 20.43 14.53
N PRO A 17 2.84 19.58 14.75
CA PRO A 17 2.99 18.23 15.28
C PRO A 17 3.62 17.27 14.26
N GLY A 18 4.77 16.70 14.63
CA GLY A 18 5.04 15.26 14.55
C GLY A 18 4.72 14.51 13.25
N ALA A 19 4.89 15.11 12.07
CA ALA A 19 4.88 14.35 10.82
C ALA A 19 6.17 13.49 10.75
N GLN A 20 6.03 12.18 10.97
CA GLN A 20 7.10 11.18 10.90
C GLN A 20 7.87 11.28 9.56
N PRO A 21 9.13 11.73 9.56
CA PRO A 21 9.93 11.88 8.33
C PRO A 21 10.26 10.54 7.64
N GLY A 22 10.14 9.42 8.36
CA GLY A 22 10.46 8.08 7.85
C GLY A 22 9.42 7.49 6.88
N ALA A 23 8.13 7.81 7.05
CA ALA A 23 7.06 7.28 6.21
C ALA A 23 7.17 7.80 4.76
N SER A 24 7.48 9.08 4.59
CA SER A 24 7.63 9.73 3.28
C SER A 24 8.84 9.21 2.50
N PHE A 25 9.95 8.89 3.19
CA PHE A 25 11.16 8.38 2.54
C PHE A 25 11.00 6.93 2.06
N LEU A 26 10.29 6.09 2.82
CA LEU A 26 9.96 4.72 2.40
C LEU A 26 8.97 4.74 1.23
N GLN A 27 7.94 5.59 1.27
CA GLN A 27 7.01 5.75 0.15
C GLN A 27 7.73 6.10 -1.15
N ALA A 28 8.71 7.01 -1.12
CA ALA A 28 9.48 7.40 -2.29
C ALA A 28 10.19 6.21 -2.98
N ARG A 29 10.58 5.17 -2.23
CA ARG A 29 11.17 3.94 -2.78
C ARG A 29 10.15 3.03 -3.46
N TYR A 30 8.90 3.02 -3.00
CA TYR A 30 7.84 2.19 -3.58
C TYR A 30 7.11 2.86 -4.75
N ILE A 31 7.12 4.19 -4.84
CA ILE A 31 6.56 4.93 -6.00
C ILE A 31 7.02 4.35 -7.36
N PRO A 32 8.34 4.21 -7.66
CA PRO A 32 8.77 3.68 -8.95
C PRO A 32 8.30 2.25 -9.19
N PHE A 33 8.24 1.41 -8.15
CA PHE A 33 7.74 0.05 -8.25
C PHE A 33 6.26 0.01 -8.69
N PHE A 34 5.39 0.77 -8.03
CA PHE A 34 3.97 0.83 -8.38
C PHE A 34 3.73 1.48 -9.76
N LEU A 35 4.55 2.45 -10.15
CA LEU A 35 4.51 3.03 -11.49
C LEU A 35 4.88 2.01 -12.57
N ILE A 36 5.91 1.20 -12.34
CA ILE A 36 6.30 0.13 -13.27
C ILE A 36 5.20 -0.92 -13.37
N LEU A 37 4.58 -1.32 -12.26
CA LEU A 37 3.45 -2.25 -12.26
C LEU A 37 2.25 -1.69 -13.05
N PHE A 38 1.96 -0.39 -12.88
CA PHE A 38 0.89 0.26 -13.63
C PHE A 38 1.20 0.36 -15.13
N MET A 39 2.44 0.72 -15.48
CA MET A 39 2.89 0.75 -16.87
C MET A 39 2.84 -0.64 -17.50
N TYR A 40 3.30 -1.67 -16.79
CA TYR A 40 3.18 -3.07 -17.20
C TYR A 40 1.72 -3.46 -17.46
N PHE A 41 0.83 -3.16 -16.50
CA PHE A 41 -0.60 -3.43 -16.62
C PHE A 41 -1.24 -2.75 -17.84
N SER A 42 -0.82 -1.53 -18.16
CA SER A 42 -1.31 -0.81 -19.34
C SER A 42 -0.93 -1.49 -20.66
N GLY A 43 0.14 -2.29 -20.68
CA GLY A 43 0.58 -3.08 -21.84
C GLY A 43 -0.09 -4.45 -21.98
N CYS A 44 -0.82 -4.91 -20.96
CA CYS A 44 -1.49 -6.21 -20.93
C CYS A 44 -2.81 -6.29 -21.75
N PHE A 45 -3.20 -5.20 -22.42
CA PHE A 45 -4.45 -5.13 -23.17
C PHE A 45 -4.27 -5.60 -24.61
N THR A 46 -5.05 -6.60 -25.02
CA THR A 46 -4.97 -7.23 -26.35
C THR A 46 -6.31 -7.10 -27.11
N PRO A 47 -6.31 -6.79 -28.42
CA PRO A 47 -7.52 -6.68 -29.24
C PRO A 47 -8.13 -8.03 -29.62
N THR A 48 -7.32 -9.08 -29.70
CA THR A 48 -7.77 -10.46 -29.88
C THR A 48 -8.25 -11.03 -28.56
N LYS A 49 -9.38 -11.74 -28.57
CA LYS A 49 -9.85 -12.60 -27.48
C LYS A 49 -9.00 -13.88 -27.40
N ALA A 50 -7.68 -13.74 -27.47
CA ALA A 50 -6.73 -14.83 -27.33
C ALA A 50 -6.69 -15.21 -25.85
N GLU A 51 -7.19 -16.42 -25.56
CA GLU A 51 -7.03 -17.15 -24.30
C GLU A 51 -6.93 -16.29 -23.03
N SER A 52 -7.93 -15.43 -22.78
CA SER A 52 -8.02 -14.64 -21.54
C SER A 52 -8.37 -15.50 -20.31
N ALA A 53 -8.23 -16.82 -20.43
CA ALA A 53 -8.41 -17.77 -19.36
C ALA A 53 -7.04 -17.97 -18.73
N MET A 54 -6.86 -17.47 -17.51
CA MET A 54 -5.63 -17.72 -16.77
C MET A 54 -5.42 -19.23 -16.62
N PRO A 55 -4.22 -19.75 -16.93
CA PRO A 55 -3.92 -21.16 -16.69
C PRO A 55 -4.09 -21.45 -15.19
N GLY A 56 -4.63 -22.61 -14.84
CA GLY A 56 -4.96 -22.94 -13.45
C GLY A 56 -3.77 -22.81 -12.48
N ALA A 57 -2.55 -23.07 -12.95
CA ALA A 57 -1.33 -22.84 -12.19
C ALA A 57 -1.11 -21.36 -11.83
N ALA A 58 -1.42 -20.43 -12.73
CA ALA A 58 -1.35 -19.00 -12.45
C ALA A 58 -2.38 -18.57 -11.41
N LEU A 59 -3.59 -19.17 -11.40
CA LEU A 59 -4.59 -18.92 -10.36
C LEU A 59 -4.10 -19.38 -8.98
N LEU A 60 -3.43 -20.53 -8.89
CA LEU A 60 -2.82 -20.98 -7.63
C LEU A 60 -1.75 -20.00 -7.11
N LEU A 61 -1.03 -19.34 -8.02
CA LEU A 61 -0.02 -18.34 -7.69
C LEU A 61 -0.59 -16.97 -7.28
N VAL A 62 -1.88 -16.70 -7.54
CA VAL A 62 -2.53 -15.45 -7.13
C VAL A 62 -2.53 -15.32 -5.60
N ALA A 63 -2.80 -16.41 -4.88
CA ALA A 63 -2.82 -16.40 -3.42
C ALA A 63 -1.46 -16.02 -2.78
N PRO A 64 -0.33 -16.72 -3.08
CA PRO A 64 0.97 -16.33 -2.54
C PRO A 64 1.43 -14.95 -3.05
N SER A 65 1.08 -14.56 -4.28
CA SER A 65 1.36 -13.22 -4.80
C SER A 65 0.57 -12.13 -4.05
N GLY A 66 -0.72 -12.34 -3.82
CA GLY A 66 -1.56 -11.41 -3.08
C GLY A 66 -1.12 -11.26 -1.62
N LEU A 67 -0.64 -12.35 -1.00
CA LEU A 67 -0.05 -12.33 0.33
C LEU A 67 1.26 -11.52 0.37
N TYR A 68 2.12 -11.66 -0.64
CA TYR A 68 3.35 -10.86 -0.77
C TYR A 68 3.05 -9.36 -0.85
N TYR A 69 2.08 -8.96 -1.68
CA TYR A 69 1.65 -7.58 -1.77
C TYR A 69 0.96 -7.09 -0.48
N TRP A 70 0.20 -7.94 0.21
CA TRP A 70 -0.37 -7.61 1.52
C TRP A 70 0.72 -7.27 2.54
N TYR A 71 1.77 -8.10 2.59
CA TYR A 71 2.93 -7.84 3.45
C TYR A 71 3.59 -6.50 3.08
N LEU A 72 3.89 -6.26 1.81
CA LEU A 72 4.46 -4.98 1.35
C LEU A 72 3.60 -3.76 1.73
N VAL A 73 2.28 -3.87 1.59
CA VAL A 73 1.35 -2.78 1.87
C VAL A 73 1.27 -2.46 3.35
N THR A 74 1.24 -3.50 4.19
CA THR A 74 1.11 -3.39 5.65
C THR A 74 2.43 -3.03 6.33
N GLU A 75 3.55 -3.58 5.87
CA GLU A 75 4.89 -3.25 6.37
C GLU A 75 5.37 -1.88 5.86
N GLY A 76 5.18 -1.61 4.57
CA GLY A 76 5.65 -0.37 3.94
C GLY A 76 4.79 0.86 4.26
N GLN A 77 3.65 0.69 4.93
CA GLN A 77 2.67 1.77 5.17
C GLN A 77 2.28 2.53 3.88
N ILE A 78 2.19 1.78 2.78
CA ILE A 78 1.95 2.29 1.42
C ILE A 78 0.50 2.06 0.96
N PHE A 79 -0.43 1.86 1.89
CA PHE A 79 -1.84 1.58 1.60
C PHE A 79 -2.49 2.62 0.68
N ILE A 80 -2.19 3.91 0.87
CA ILE A 80 -2.73 4.99 0.03
C ILE A 80 -2.26 4.85 -1.42
N LEU A 81 -0.97 4.61 -1.64
CA LEU A 81 -0.39 4.40 -2.98
C LEU A 81 -0.96 3.15 -3.65
N PHE A 82 -1.13 2.07 -2.87
CA PHE A 82 -1.73 0.83 -3.34
C PHE A 82 -3.18 1.05 -3.82
N ILE A 83 -4.01 1.72 -3.02
CA ILE A 83 -5.39 2.04 -3.36
C ILE A 83 -5.46 2.89 -4.64
N PHE A 84 -4.62 3.93 -4.74
CA PHE A 84 -4.56 4.76 -5.94
C PHE A 84 -4.21 3.93 -7.18
N THR A 85 -3.22 3.04 -7.07
CA THR A 85 -2.79 2.17 -8.18
C THR A 85 -3.90 1.19 -8.56
N PHE A 86 -4.57 0.58 -7.59
CA PHE A 86 -5.70 -0.32 -7.84
C PHE A 86 -6.86 0.38 -8.55
N PHE A 87 -7.22 1.60 -8.11
CA PHE A 87 -8.23 2.41 -8.80
C PHE A 87 -7.81 2.78 -10.22
N ALA A 88 -6.54 3.13 -10.44
CA ALA A 88 -6.03 3.42 -11.77
C ALA A 88 -6.11 2.18 -12.68
N MET A 89 -5.73 1.00 -12.18
CA MET A 89 -5.88 -0.27 -12.90
C MET A 89 -7.36 -0.56 -13.23
N LEU A 90 -8.26 -0.41 -12.26
CA LEU A 90 -9.71 -0.59 -12.47
C LEU A 90 -10.25 0.39 -13.52
N ALA A 91 -9.87 1.67 -13.44
CA ALA A 91 -10.26 2.69 -14.40
C ALA A 91 -9.75 2.35 -15.82
N LEU A 92 -8.51 1.84 -15.94
CA LEU A 92 -7.99 1.35 -17.20
C LEU A 92 -8.80 0.16 -17.73
N VAL A 93 -9.10 -0.84 -16.90
CA VAL A 93 -9.94 -1.98 -17.31
C VAL A 93 -11.31 -1.51 -17.83
N LEU A 94 -11.96 -0.60 -17.11
CA LEU A 94 -13.26 -0.06 -17.51
C LEU A 94 -13.16 0.76 -18.80
N HIS A 95 -12.12 1.57 -18.95
CA HIS A 95 -11.87 2.39 -20.14
C HIS A 95 -11.57 1.54 -21.37
N GLN A 96 -10.72 0.53 -21.23
CA GLN A 96 -10.33 -0.37 -22.32
C GLN A 96 -11.46 -1.34 -22.70
N LYS A 97 -12.30 -1.75 -21.74
CA LYS A 97 -13.53 -2.51 -22.01
C LYS A 97 -14.49 -1.75 -22.92
N ARG A 98 -14.58 -0.41 -22.79
CA ARG A 98 -15.36 0.43 -23.73
C ARG A 98 -14.78 0.40 -25.15
N LYS A 99 -13.47 0.22 -25.28
CA LYS A 99 -12.75 0.10 -26.57
C LYS A 99 -12.67 -1.32 -27.11
N ARG A 100 -13.39 -2.29 -26.52
CA ARG A 100 -13.37 -3.73 -26.89
C ARG A 100 -11.98 -4.39 -26.77
N LEU A 101 -11.09 -3.83 -25.97
CA LEU A 101 -9.82 -4.45 -25.61
C LEU A 101 -10.01 -5.35 -24.39
N PHE A 102 -9.37 -6.51 -24.39
CA PHE A 102 -9.44 -7.49 -23.32
C PHE A 102 -8.11 -7.57 -22.58
N LEU A 103 -8.16 -7.94 -21.31
CA LEU A 103 -6.97 -8.14 -20.49
C LEU A 103 -6.41 -9.55 -20.75
N ASP A 104 -5.11 -9.64 -20.99
CA ASP A 104 -4.41 -10.92 -21.13
C ASP A 104 -4.28 -11.66 -19.78
N SER A 105 -3.76 -12.89 -19.82
CA SER A 105 -3.58 -13.71 -18.61
C SER A 105 -2.65 -13.08 -17.57
N ASN A 106 -1.66 -12.31 -17.98
CA ASN A 106 -0.72 -11.66 -17.06
C ASN A 106 -1.34 -10.44 -16.37
N GLY A 107 -2.10 -9.64 -17.10
CA GLY A 107 -2.86 -8.53 -16.55
C GLY A 107 -3.93 -9.03 -15.60
N LEU A 108 -4.62 -10.13 -15.95
CA LEU A 108 -5.58 -10.80 -15.06
C LEU A 108 -4.89 -11.31 -13.78
N PHE A 109 -3.68 -11.89 -13.90
CA PHE A 109 -2.88 -12.29 -12.74
C PHE A 109 -2.63 -11.12 -11.80
N LEU A 110 -2.09 -10.02 -12.33
CA LEU A 110 -1.77 -8.85 -11.53
C LEU A 110 -3.01 -8.23 -10.89
N PHE A 111 -4.10 -8.11 -11.65
CA PHE A 111 -5.36 -7.55 -11.15
C PHE A 111 -5.98 -8.40 -10.03
N TYR A 112 -6.02 -9.72 -10.20
CA TYR A 112 -6.52 -10.61 -9.16
C TYR A 112 -5.60 -10.65 -7.93
N SER A 113 -4.28 -10.61 -8.10
CA SER A 113 -3.36 -10.49 -6.97
C SER A 113 -3.62 -9.23 -6.16
N PHE A 114 -3.81 -8.08 -6.81
CA PHE A 114 -4.18 -6.83 -6.14
C PHE A 114 -5.56 -6.91 -5.47
N ALA A 115 -6.55 -7.55 -6.11
CA ALA A 115 -7.87 -7.75 -5.50
C ALA A 115 -7.79 -8.62 -4.23
N VAL A 116 -7.03 -9.72 -4.26
CA VAL A 116 -6.78 -10.58 -3.10
C VAL A 116 -6.05 -9.82 -1.99
N THR A 117 -5.05 -9.00 -2.34
CA THR A 117 -4.38 -8.11 -1.38
C THR A 117 -5.35 -7.16 -0.70
N LEU A 118 -6.26 -6.52 -1.45
CA LEU A 118 -7.25 -5.62 -0.88
C LEU A 118 -8.19 -6.34 0.10
N LEU A 119 -8.62 -7.56 -0.24
CA LEU A 119 -9.42 -8.40 0.66
C LEU A 119 -8.65 -8.78 1.92
N LEU A 120 -7.37 -9.17 1.80
CA LEU A 120 -6.51 -9.49 2.94
C LEU A 120 -6.31 -8.27 3.85
N VAL A 121 -6.10 -7.07 3.29
CA VAL A 121 -6.01 -5.83 4.09
C VAL A 121 -7.34 -5.57 4.80
N ALA A 122 -8.48 -5.72 4.13
CA ALA A 122 -9.79 -5.52 4.74
C ALA A 122 -10.04 -6.52 5.90
N LEU A 123 -9.72 -7.80 5.70
CA LEU A 123 -9.80 -8.83 6.74
C LEU A 123 -8.87 -8.53 7.91
N TRP A 124 -7.64 -8.10 7.63
CA TRP A 124 -6.65 -7.71 8.64
C TRP A 124 -7.13 -6.54 9.50
N VAL A 125 -7.64 -5.48 8.85
CA VAL A 125 -8.18 -4.30 9.54
C VAL A 125 -9.43 -4.66 10.34
N ALA A 126 -10.32 -5.49 9.78
CA ALA A 126 -11.55 -5.91 10.46
C ALA A 126 -11.25 -6.78 11.69
N TRP A 127 -10.29 -7.70 11.59
CA TRP A 127 -9.86 -8.54 12.72
C TRP A 127 -9.32 -7.67 13.85
N LEU A 128 -8.45 -6.71 13.53
CA LEU A 128 -7.80 -5.85 14.52
C LEU A 128 -8.66 -4.67 14.98
N TRP A 129 -9.88 -4.54 14.45
CA TRP A 129 -10.77 -3.43 14.76
C TRP A 129 -11.20 -3.41 16.23
N ASN A 130 -11.37 -4.60 16.83
CA ASN A 130 -11.83 -4.77 18.20
C ASN A 130 -10.70 -4.71 19.25
N ASP A 131 -9.43 -4.58 18.85
CA ASP A 131 -8.31 -4.57 19.79
C ASP A 131 -8.10 -3.14 20.37
N PRO A 132 -8.43 -2.92 21.66
CA PRO A 132 -8.37 -1.59 22.27
C PRO A 132 -6.92 -1.07 22.38
N VAL A 133 -5.92 -1.95 22.41
CA VAL A 133 -4.50 -1.57 22.55
C VAL A 133 -3.98 -1.00 21.24
N LEU A 134 -4.31 -1.63 20.11
CA LEU A 134 -3.94 -1.14 18.77
C LEU A 134 -4.63 0.18 18.43
N ARG A 135 -5.90 0.34 18.80
CA ARG A 135 -6.68 1.57 18.51
C ARG A 135 -6.18 2.77 19.31
N LYS A 136 -5.60 2.56 20.49
CA LYS A 136 -4.94 3.62 21.26
C LYS A 136 -3.60 4.03 20.63
N LYS A 137 -2.87 3.08 20.02
CA LYS A 137 -1.56 3.33 19.38
C LYS A 137 -1.68 3.96 17.99
N TYR A 138 -2.75 3.67 17.25
CA TYR A 138 -2.99 4.18 15.90
C TYR A 138 -4.35 4.87 15.78
N PRO A 139 -4.48 6.12 16.29
CA PRO A 139 -5.72 6.89 16.17
C PRO A 139 -5.91 7.36 14.72
N GLY A 140 -6.64 6.57 13.94
CA GLY A 140 -6.97 6.88 12.55
C GLY A 140 -7.89 5.84 11.94
N VAL A 141 -8.74 6.26 11.00
CA VAL A 141 -9.63 5.34 10.24
C VAL A 141 -8.86 4.66 9.10
N ILE A 142 -7.76 5.26 8.65
CA ILE A 142 -7.02 4.88 7.42
C ILE A 142 -5.62 4.30 7.77
N TYR A 143 -5.30 4.12 9.06
CA TYR A 143 -4.04 3.50 9.44
C TYR A 143 -4.18 1.99 9.46
N VAL A 144 -3.43 1.30 8.59
CA VAL A 144 -3.40 -0.17 8.56
C VAL A 144 -2.30 -0.64 9.52
N PRO A 145 -2.62 -1.43 10.55
CA PRO A 145 -1.62 -1.87 11.52
C PRO A 145 -0.50 -2.68 10.87
N GLU A 146 0.75 -2.38 11.24
CA GLU A 146 1.91 -3.15 10.81
C GLU A 146 1.86 -4.56 11.44
N PRO A 147 2.22 -5.63 10.71
CA PRO A 147 2.26 -6.99 11.26
C PRO A 147 3.19 -7.08 12.48
N TRP A 148 4.34 -6.40 12.44
CA TRP A 148 5.30 -6.33 13.54
C TRP A 148 4.75 -5.63 14.78
N ALA A 149 3.90 -4.62 14.63
CA ALA A 149 3.27 -3.95 15.76
C ALA A 149 2.34 -4.91 16.52
N PHE A 150 1.64 -5.80 15.80
CA PHE A 150 0.84 -6.85 16.42
C PHE A 150 1.73 -7.87 17.16
N TYR A 151 2.77 -8.39 16.51
CA TYR A 151 3.67 -9.39 17.10
C TYR A 151 4.38 -8.86 18.35
N THR A 152 4.94 -7.65 18.31
CA THR A 152 5.63 -7.07 19.47
C THR A 152 4.69 -6.86 20.66
N LEU A 153 3.46 -6.41 20.42
CA LEU A 153 2.49 -6.21 21.50
C LEU A 153 2.04 -7.52 22.17
N HIS A 154 1.84 -8.59 21.39
CA HIS A 154 1.33 -9.87 21.90
C HIS A 154 2.44 -10.80 22.42
N VAL A 155 3.65 -10.73 21.85
CA VAL A 155 4.81 -11.53 22.32
C VAL A 155 5.46 -10.89 23.54
N SER A 156 5.57 -9.56 23.62
CA SER A 156 6.10 -8.89 24.83
C SER A 156 5.15 -8.96 26.04
N SER A 157 3.88 -9.33 25.87
CA SER A 157 2.96 -9.57 27.00
C SER A 157 3.04 -10.97 27.60
N GLN A 158 3.81 -11.89 26.99
CA GLN A 158 3.94 -13.29 27.40
C GLN A 158 5.25 -13.59 28.18
N HIS A 159 6.03 -12.56 28.50
CA HIS A 159 7.21 -12.63 29.37
C HIS A 159 7.09 -11.59 30.48
#